data_AF-A0A7X7QMX0-F1
#
_entry.id   AF-A0A7X7QMX0-F1
#
_cell.length_a   1.000
_cell.length_b   1.000
_cell.length_c   1.000
_cell.angle_alpha   90.00
_cell.angle_beta   90.00
_cell.angle_gamma   90.00
#
_symmetry.space_group_name_H-M   'P 1'
#
loop_
_entity.id
_entity.type
_entity.pdbx_description
1 polymer ?
#
loop_
_entity_poly.entity_id
_entity_poly.type
_entity_poly.pdbx_seq_one_letter_code
_entity_poly.pdbx_strand_id
1 'polypeptide(L)'
;MRTTALWLFAGSLLVLLSACRTPVRPSAVPVANLYPTLHPSAVLESSRPLVLSEGDLSALLAHVGVLGPLRVHGMSAAELSLARRALERHGYAELDARRTACPVRWVVLRGVAEDGGSALSVEAALSAPPAAAGQGSIDLRRPPATVETRTGRGGSTVTVETWSGTADQAAVAVRRVSPAGSSPTWELHCRTRVRGAAPPRP
;
A
#
# COMPACT_ATOMS: atom_id res chain seq x y z
N MET A 1 -18.12 -45.79 30.98
CA MET A 1 -17.98 -44.31 31.05
C MET A 1 -16.63 -43.79 30.52
N ARG A 2 -15.49 -44.50 30.67
CA ARG A 2 -14.18 -44.05 30.16
C ARG A 2 -14.03 -44.07 28.63
N THR A 3 -14.66 -45.01 27.93
CA THR A 3 -14.56 -45.17 26.48
C THR A 3 -15.33 -44.11 25.69
N THR A 4 -16.53 -43.72 26.14
CA THR A 4 -17.34 -42.67 25.51
C THR A 4 -16.69 -41.29 25.57
N ALA A 5 -16.02 -40.96 26.68
CA ALA A 5 -15.25 -39.72 26.82
C ALA A 5 -14.05 -39.67 25.86
N LEU A 6 -13.38 -40.80 25.63
CA LEU A 6 -12.25 -40.90 24.70
C LEU A 6 -12.67 -40.67 23.24
N TRP A 7 -13.83 -41.22 22.83
CA TRP A 7 -14.38 -41.02 21.49
C TRP A 7 -14.84 -39.58 21.24
N LEU A 8 -15.43 -38.93 22.25
CA LEU A 8 -15.79 -37.50 22.17
C LEU A 8 -14.54 -36.62 22.02
N PHE A 9 -13.49 -36.89 22.80
CA PHE A 9 -12.22 -36.16 22.68
C PHE A 9 -11.55 -36.37 21.32
N ALA A 10 -11.50 -37.61 20.84
CA ALA A 10 -10.95 -37.92 19.52
C ALA A 10 -11.74 -37.25 18.39
N GLY A 11 -13.08 -37.22 18.51
CA GLY A 11 -13.95 -36.53 17.57
C GLY A 11 -13.74 -35.02 17.56
N SER A 12 -13.69 -34.37 18.74
CA SER A 12 -13.42 -32.93 18.85
C SER A 12 -12.03 -32.56 18.32
N LEU A 13 -11.01 -33.38 18.60
CA LEU A 13 -9.65 -33.18 18.09
C LEU A 13 -9.60 -33.31 16.56
N LEU A 14 -10.32 -34.27 15.98
CA LEU A 14 -10.45 -34.44 14.53
C LEU A 14 -11.13 -33.24 13.86
N VAL A 15 -12.19 -32.69 14.46
CA VAL A 15 -12.86 -31.48 13.97
C VAL A 15 -11.94 -30.25 14.04
N LEU A 16 -11.20 -30.09 15.14
CA LEU A 16 -10.21 -29.01 15.30
C LEU A 16 -9.06 -29.13 14.27
N LEU A 17 -8.51 -30.32 14.08
CA LEU A 17 -7.47 -30.58 13.08
C LEU A 17 -7.97 -30.37 11.64
N SER A 18 -9.25 -30.67 11.37
CA SER A 18 -9.88 -30.39 10.09
C SER A 18 -10.09 -28.89 9.86
N ALA A 19 -10.42 -28.13 10.92
CA ALA A 19 -10.50 -26.67 10.85
C ALA A 19 -9.11 -26.03 10.64
N CYS A 20 -8.04 -26.61 11.17
CA CYS A 20 -6.67 -26.18 10.87
C CYS A 20 -6.21 -26.49 9.44
N ARG A 21 -6.94 -27.33 8.70
CA ARG A 21 -6.67 -27.67 7.30
C ARG A 21 -7.47 -26.85 6.29
N THR A 22 -8.33 -25.92 6.72
CA THR A 22 -8.97 -25.02 5.76
C THR A 22 -7.89 -24.18 5.09
N PRO A 23 -7.66 -24.33 3.77
CA PRO A 23 -6.66 -23.55 3.09
C PRO A 23 -7.06 -22.08 3.23
N VAL A 24 -6.21 -21.28 3.87
CA VAL A 24 -6.38 -19.83 3.91
C VAL A 24 -6.28 -19.35 2.46
N ARG A 25 -7.44 -19.17 1.83
CA ARG A 25 -7.49 -18.67 0.46
C ARG A 25 -7.08 -17.20 0.51
N PRO A 26 -6.09 -16.79 -0.29
CA PRO A 26 -5.77 -15.38 -0.39
C PRO A 26 -7.00 -14.60 -0.83
N SER A 27 -7.13 -13.36 -0.33
CA SER A 27 -8.21 -12.48 -0.74
C SER A 27 -8.24 -12.31 -2.25
N ALA A 28 -9.43 -12.45 -2.84
CA ALA A 28 -9.66 -12.19 -4.26
C ALA A 28 -9.92 -10.70 -4.55
N VAL A 29 -10.00 -9.86 -3.51
CA VAL A 29 -10.23 -8.41 -3.59
C VAL A 29 -9.10 -7.65 -2.88
N PRO A 30 -8.87 -6.37 -3.23
CA PRO A 30 -7.91 -5.54 -2.51
C PRO A 30 -8.31 -5.39 -1.03
N VAL A 31 -7.34 -5.53 -0.13
CA VAL A 31 -7.57 -5.52 1.32
C VAL A 31 -6.52 -4.67 2.05
N ALA A 32 -6.88 -4.15 3.22
CA ALA A 32 -5.96 -3.45 4.10
C ALA A 32 -5.15 -4.46 4.93
N ASN A 33 -3.83 -4.40 4.77
CA ASN A 33 -2.87 -5.08 5.63
C ASN A 33 -2.49 -4.16 6.80
N LEU A 34 -2.61 -4.70 8.02
CA LEU A 34 -2.28 -3.99 9.27
C LEU A 34 -0.81 -4.16 9.68
N TYR A 35 -0.09 -5.06 9.01
CA TYR A 35 1.34 -5.27 9.19
C TYR A 35 2.08 -5.01 7.88
N PRO A 36 3.29 -4.43 7.94
CA PRO A 36 4.07 -4.13 6.75
C PRO A 36 4.51 -5.42 6.09
N THR A 37 4.16 -5.60 4.83
CA THR A 37 4.66 -6.72 4.02
C THR A 37 5.60 -6.24 2.92
N LEU A 38 5.63 -4.94 2.66
CA LEU A 38 6.41 -4.30 1.60
C LEU A 38 7.65 -3.56 2.12
N HIS A 39 7.65 -3.16 3.39
CA HIS A 39 8.75 -2.45 4.01
C HIS A 39 9.31 -3.23 5.23
N PRO A 40 10.59 -3.03 5.56
CA PRO A 40 11.14 -3.51 6.82
C PRO A 40 10.37 -2.95 8.03
N SER A 41 10.33 -3.70 9.13
CA SER A 41 9.65 -3.27 10.37
C SER A 41 10.15 -1.92 10.92
N ALA A 42 11.43 -1.58 10.69
CA ALA A 42 11.99 -0.27 11.05
C ALA A 42 11.25 0.93 10.41
N VAL A 43 10.52 0.73 9.31
CA VAL A 43 9.67 1.77 8.72
C VAL A 43 8.48 2.08 9.61
N LEU A 44 7.96 1.11 10.38
CA LEU A 44 6.92 1.39 11.38
C LEU A 44 7.44 2.28 12.51
N GLU A 45 8.66 2.03 12.97
CA GLU A 45 9.27 2.80 14.07
C GLU A 45 9.49 4.26 13.71
N SER A 46 9.75 4.54 12.42
CA SER A 46 9.90 5.89 11.89
C SER A 46 8.58 6.53 11.42
N SER A 47 7.49 5.77 11.39
CA SER A 47 6.17 6.26 11.01
C SER A 47 5.54 7.10 12.12
N ARG A 48 4.79 8.14 11.73
CA ARG A 48 4.11 9.04 12.66
C ARG A 48 2.60 8.83 12.58
N PRO A 49 1.92 8.57 13.72
CA PRO A 49 0.45 8.58 13.78
C PRO A 49 -0.13 9.81 13.09
N LEU A 50 -1.14 9.60 12.26
CA LEU A 50 -1.72 10.65 11.44
C LEU A 50 -3.24 10.60 11.49
N VAL A 51 -3.85 11.66 12.00
CA VAL A 51 -5.29 11.81 12.07
C VAL A 51 -5.78 12.42 10.76
N LEU A 52 -6.60 11.66 10.04
CA LEU A 52 -7.22 12.05 8.78
C LEU A 52 -8.68 11.61 8.80
N SER A 53 -9.56 12.43 8.21
CA SER A 53 -10.92 11.98 7.94
C SER A 53 -10.92 10.91 6.83
N GLU A 54 -11.93 10.04 6.82
CA GLU A 54 -12.07 9.07 5.74
C GLU A 54 -12.31 9.76 4.38
N GLY A 55 -12.99 10.91 4.39
CA GLY A 55 -13.19 11.76 3.23
C GLY A 55 -11.87 12.27 2.64
N ASP A 56 -10.98 12.79 3.49
CA ASP A 56 -9.66 13.28 3.04
C ASP A 56 -8.81 12.15 2.49
N LEU A 57 -8.79 11.00 3.16
CA LEU A 57 -8.06 9.83 2.67
C LEU A 57 -8.62 9.33 1.34
N SER A 58 -9.95 9.28 1.19
CA SER A 58 -10.62 8.93 -0.06
C SER A 58 -10.27 9.92 -1.16
N ALA A 59 -10.36 11.23 -0.89
CA ALA A 59 -10.05 12.27 -1.87
C ALA A 59 -8.60 12.20 -2.32
N LEU A 60 -7.68 11.94 -1.39
CA LEU A 60 -6.26 11.80 -1.67
C LEU A 60 -5.96 10.57 -2.52
N LEU A 61 -6.51 9.41 -2.18
CA LEU A 61 -6.33 8.20 -3.01
C LEU A 61 -6.98 8.33 -4.39
N ALA A 62 -8.07 9.10 -4.51
CA ALA A 62 -8.69 9.41 -5.79
C ALA A 62 -7.81 10.36 -6.62
N HIS A 63 -7.24 11.39 -5.98
CA HIS A 63 -6.31 12.33 -6.60
C HIS A 63 -5.05 11.60 -7.11
N VAL A 64 -4.47 10.72 -6.29
CA VAL A 64 -3.36 9.84 -6.68
C VAL A 64 -3.75 8.82 -7.76
N GLY A 65 -5.06 8.68 -8.07
CA GLY A 65 -5.56 7.84 -9.16
C GLY A 65 -5.64 6.34 -8.83
N VAL A 66 -5.47 5.96 -7.56
CA VAL A 66 -5.46 4.54 -7.12
C VAL A 66 -6.80 4.09 -6.55
N LEU A 67 -7.63 5.01 -6.03
CA LEU A 67 -8.89 4.63 -5.39
C LEU A 67 -9.89 3.99 -6.36
N GLY A 68 -10.04 4.56 -7.56
CA GLY A 68 -10.96 4.07 -8.58
C GLY A 68 -10.71 2.61 -8.95
N PRO A 69 -9.47 2.26 -9.39
CA PRO A 69 -9.09 0.88 -9.66
C PRO A 69 -9.33 -0.07 -8.48
N LEU A 70 -9.00 0.34 -7.25
CA LEU A 70 -9.21 -0.48 -6.06
C LEU A 70 -10.71 -0.77 -5.82
N ARG A 71 -11.57 0.25 -5.93
CA ARG A 71 -13.03 0.09 -5.75
C ARG A 71 -13.66 -0.75 -6.86
N VAL A 72 -13.28 -0.54 -8.13
CA VAL A 72 -13.77 -1.33 -9.27
C VAL A 72 -13.44 -2.82 -9.10
N HIS A 73 -12.33 -3.15 -8.44
CA HIS A 73 -11.92 -4.52 -8.15
C HIS A 73 -12.42 -5.04 -6.79
N GLY A 74 -13.41 -4.37 -6.18
CA GLY A 74 -14.14 -4.89 -5.02
C GLY A 74 -13.58 -4.49 -3.66
N MET A 75 -12.65 -3.53 -3.58
CA MET A 75 -12.23 -2.98 -2.29
C MET A 75 -13.43 -2.33 -1.59
N SER A 76 -13.75 -2.81 -0.38
CA SER A 76 -14.88 -2.31 0.39
C SER A 76 -14.55 -0.97 1.08
N ALA A 77 -15.58 -0.22 1.48
CA ALA A 77 -15.40 0.96 2.32
C ALA A 77 -14.75 0.61 3.69
N ALA A 78 -15.02 -0.59 4.21
CA ALA A 78 -14.44 -1.04 5.48
C ALA A 78 -12.91 -1.17 5.42
N GLU A 79 -12.34 -1.55 4.26
CA GLU A 79 -10.88 -1.59 4.06
C GLU A 79 -10.27 -0.18 4.12
N LEU A 80 -10.95 0.81 3.56
CA LEU A 80 -10.52 2.20 3.66
C LEU A 80 -10.59 2.70 5.11
N SER A 81 -11.66 2.36 5.84
CA SER A 81 -11.77 2.67 7.27
C SER A 81 -10.68 1.98 8.10
N LEU A 82 -10.29 0.75 7.74
CA LEU A 82 -9.19 0.02 8.38
C LEU A 82 -7.85 0.72 8.15
N ALA A 83 -7.55 1.09 6.91
CA ALA A 83 -6.33 1.83 6.58
C ALA A 83 -6.25 3.17 7.33
N ARG A 84 -7.37 3.92 7.39
CA ARG A 84 -7.47 5.17 8.16
C ARG A 84 -7.15 4.95 9.65
N ARG A 85 -7.75 3.93 10.27
CA ARG A 85 -7.48 3.59 11.69
C ARG A 85 -6.03 3.15 11.92
N ALA A 86 -5.43 2.45 10.96
CA ALA A 86 -4.04 2.03 11.04
C ALA A 86 -3.07 3.23 10.94
N LEU A 87 -3.36 4.19 10.06
CA LEU A 87 -2.65 5.48 10.02
C LEU A 87 -2.78 6.26 11.34
N GLU A 88 -3.98 6.33 11.89
CA GLU A 88 -4.24 7.04 13.14
C GLU A 88 -3.48 6.44 14.33
N ARG A 89 -3.33 5.11 14.38
CA ARG A 89 -2.68 4.43 15.51
C ARG A 89 -1.18 4.20 15.34
N HIS A 90 -0.75 3.87 14.15
CA HIS A 90 0.61 3.39 13.86
C HIS A 90 1.34 4.24 12.83
N GLY A 91 0.67 5.21 12.22
CA GLY A 91 1.25 6.01 11.15
C GLY A 91 1.49 5.25 9.86
N TYR A 92 0.99 4.01 9.74
CA TYR A 92 1.24 3.14 8.60
C TYR A 92 -0.01 2.35 8.24
N ALA A 93 -0.27 2.23 6.93
CA ALA A 93 -1.24 1.30 6.38
C ALA A 93 -0.78 0.79 5.02
N GLU A 94 -1.16 -0.43 4.68
CA GLU A 94 -0.93 -1.01 3.36
C GLU A 94 -2.28 -1.47 2.78
N LEU A 95 -2.55 -1.15 1.52
CA LEU A 95 -3.62 -1.75 0.73
C LEU A 95 -2.95 -2.72 -0.25
N ASP A 96 -3.27 -4.00 -0.16
CA ASP A 96 -2.66 -5.06 -0.98
C ASP A 96 -3.68 -5.63 -1.97
N ALA A 97 -3.30 -5.62 -3.24
CA ALA A 97 -4.06 -6.23 -4.32
C ALA A 97 -3.18 -7.14 -5.20
N ARG A 98 -1.99 -7.54 -4.73
CA ARG A 98 -1.00 -8.31 -5.51
C ARG A 98 -1.54 -9.63 -6.07
N ARG A 99 -2.58 -10.17 -5.43
CA ARG A 99 -3.23 -11.45 -5.77
C ARG A 99 -4.54 -11.29 -6.52
N THR A 100 -4.85 -10.07 -6.94
CA THR A 100 -6.05 -9.71 -7.70
C THR A 100 -5.67 -9.33 -9.12
N ALA A 101 -6.67 -9.17 -10.00
CA ALA A 101 -6.48 -8.61 -11.34
C ALA A 101 -6.37 -7.07 -11.33
N CYS A 102 -6.37 -6.43 -10.15
CA CYS A 102 -6.29 -4.98 -10.05
C CYS A 102 -4.98 -4.45 -10.66
N PRO A 103 -5.04 -3.37 -11.47
CA PRO A 103 -3.83 -2.76 -12.01
C PRO A 103 -2.98 -2.08 -10.92
N VAL A 104 -3.59 -1.70 -9.79
CA VAL A 104 -2.85 -1.32 -8.58
C VAL A 104 -2.46 -2.60 -7.86
N ARG A 105 -1.15 -2.83 -7.71
CA ARG A 105 -0.60 -4.00 -7.02
C ARG A 105 -0.64 -3.82 -5.52
N TRP A 106 -0.26 -2.64 -5.05
CA TRP A 106 -0.30 -2.27 -3.64
C TRP A 106 -0.25 -0.75 -3.48
N VAL A 107 -0.68 -0.27 -2.32
CA VAL A 107 -0.53 1.12 -1.87
C VAL A 107 -0.02 1.12 -0.43
N VAL A 108 1.04 1.84 -0.15
CA VAL A 108 1.54 2.12 1.19
C VAL A 108 1.21 3.55 1.54
N LEU A 109 0.65 3.74 2.73
CA LEU A 109 0.33 5.02 3.32
C LEU A 109 1.18 5.17 4.58
N ARG A 110 1.95 6.26 4.67
CA ARG A 110 2.85 6.49 5.79
C ARG A 110 2.81 7.93 6.26
N GLY A 111 2.51 8.15 7.54
CA GLY A 111 2.74 9.41 8.21
C GLY A 111 4.23 9.63 8.42
N VAL A 112 4.74 10.78 7.99
CA VAL A 112 6.16 11.15 8.08
C VAL A 112 6.31 12.51 8.73
N ALA A 113 7.37 12.71 9.49
CA ALA A 113 7.70 14.02 10.04
C ALA A 113 8.07 14.99 8.91
N GLU A 114 7.63 16.24 9.03
CA GLU A 114 7.99 17.33 8.12
C GLU A 114 8.11 18.63 8.91
N ASP A 115 8.90 19.59 8.43
CA ASP A 115 9.13 20.86 9.11
C ASP A 115 7.79 21.57 9.39
N GLY A 116 7.49 21.75 10.68
CA GLY A 116 6.25 22.37 11.14
C GLY A 116 5.01 21.46 11.16
N GLY A 117 5.15 20.14 11.01
CA GLY A 117 4.01 19.23 11.14
C GLY A 117 4.25 17.78 10.71
N SER A 118 3.24 17.20 10.06
CA SER A 118 3.29 15.84 9.52
C SER A 118 2.83 15.84 8.07
N ALA A 119 3.42 14.95 7.28
CA ALA A 119 3.03 14.68 5.91
C ALA A 119 2.48 13.26 5.79
N LEU A 120 1.64 13.05 4.78
CA LEU A 120 1.29 11.73 4.28
C LEU A 120 2.14 11.43 3.06
N SER A 121 2.90 10.35 3.13
CA SER A 121 3.57 9.71 2.01
C SER A 121 2.69 8.58 1.49
N VAL A 122 2.42 8.59 0.18
CA VAL A 122 1.69 7.55 -0.53
C VAL A 122 2.60 6.96 -1.58
N GLU A 123 2.88 5.67 -1.45
CA GLU A 123 3.65 4.90 -2.41
C GLU A 123 2.71 3.86 -3.03
N ALA A 124 2.71 3.68 -4.34
CA ALA A 124 1.88 2.67 -4.99
C ALA A 124 2.63 1.98 -6.11
N ALA A 125 2.47 0.67 -6.25
CA ALA A 125 2.92 -0.05 -7.44
C ALA A 125 1.75 -0.36 -8.36
N LEU A 126 1.99 -0.24 -9.65
CA LEU A 126 1.02 -0.45 -10.71
C LEU A 126 1.61 -1.36 -11.80
N SER A 127 0.76 -2.16 -12.43
CA SER A 127 1.12 -2.99 -13.59
C SER A 127 1.18 -2.21 -14.90
N ALA A 128 0.64 -1.00 -14.92
CA ALA A 128 0.58 -0.09 -16.05
C ALA A 128 0.94 1.33 -15.61
N PRO A 129 1.27 2.25 -16.53
CA PRO A 129 1.53 3.64 -16.18
C PRO A 129 0.36 4.21 -15.36
N PRO A 130 0.62 5.05 -14.34
CA PRO A 130 -0.44 5.66 -13.54
C PRO A 130 -1.38 6.46 -14.45
N ALA A 131 -2.67 6.53 -14.13
CA ALA A 131 -3.60 7.39 -14.85
C ALA A 131 -3.17 8.87 -14.74
N ALA A 132 -3.53 9.70 -15.71
CA ALA A 132 -3.14 11.13 -15.74
C ALA A 132 -3.48 11.87 -14.44
N ALA A 133 -4.59 11.53 -13.77
CA ALA A 133 -4.96 12.08 -12.47
C ALA A 133 -3.85 11.92 -11.42
N GLY A 134 -3.19 10.75 -11.37
CA GLY A 134 -2.10 10.46 -10.44
C GLY A 134 -0.74 11.00 -10.86
N GLN A 135 -0.60 11.54 -12.07
CA GLN A 135 0.67 12.04 -12.60
C GLN A 135 0.94 13.51 -12.19
N GLY A 136 -0.07 14.26 -11.74
CA GLY A 136 0.11 15.68 -11.45
C GLY A 136 0.55 16.46 -12.69
N SER A 137 1.64 17.24 -12.57
CA SER A 137 2.27 17.96 -13.68
C SER A 137 3.22 17.11 -14.53
N ILE A 138 3.32 15.80 -14.30
CA ILE A 138 4.29 14.93 -14.99
C ILE A 138 3.78 14.58 -16.38
N ASP A 139 4.63 14.77 -17.40
CA ASP A 139 4.43 14.28 -18.76
C ASP A 139 5.38 13.10 -19.03
N LEU A 140 4.86 11.88 -19.00
CA LEU A 140 5.63 10.65 -19.24
C LEU A 140 6.13 10.52 -20.69
N ARG A 141 5.69 11.38 -21.61
CA ARG A 141 6.21 11.43 -22.99
C ARG A 141 7.56 12.15 -23.07
N ARG A 142 7.90 12.94 -22.04
CA ARG A 142 9.21 13.57 -21.93
C ARG A 142 10.23 12.57 -21.39
N PRO A 143 11.53 12.75 -21.70
CA PRO A 143 12.58 11.95 -21.09
C PRO A 143 12.52 12.00 -19.55
N PRO A 144 12.87 10.90 -18.86
CA PRO A 144 12.91 10.88 -17.40
C PRO A 144 13.94 11.87 -16.87
N ALA A 145 13.67 12.41 -15.68
CA ALA A 145 14.58 13.30 -14.97
C ALA A 145 15.86 12.56 -14.55
N THR A 146 15.74 11.30 -14.17
CA THR A 146 16.89 10.43 -13.87
C THR A 146 16.71 9.03 -14.45
N VAL A 147 17.82 8.40 -14.82
CA VAL A 147 17.91 6.99 -15.22
C VAL A 147 19.02 6.34 -14.41
N GLU A 148 18.65 5.33 -13.63
CA GLU A 148 19.57 4.61 -12.77
C GLU A 148 19.58 3.12 -13.14
N THR A 149 20.76 2.51 -13.11
CA THR A 149 20.89 1.06 -13.25
C THR A 149 21.41 0.49 -11.95
N ARG A 150 20.68 -0.47 -11.39
CA ARG A 150 21.02 -1.12 -10.11
C ARG A 150 20.95 -2.64 -10.23
N THR A 151 21.67 -3.33 -9.36
CA THR A 151 21.58 -4.78 -9.24
C THR A 151 20.32 -5.15 -8.44
N GLY A 152 19.39 -5.83 -9.09
CA GLY A 152 18.19 -6.40 -8.50
C GLY A 152 18.47 -7.68 -7.71
N ARG A 153 17.40 -8.23 -7.13
CA ARG A 153 17.46 -9.49 -6.41
C ARG A 153 17.86 -10.62 -7.36
N GLY A 154 18.85 -11.42 -6.97
CA GLY A 154 19.38 -12.50 -7.80
C GLY A 154 20.39 -12.06 -8.86
N GLY A 155 20.94 -10.84 -8.75
CA GLY A 155 22.02 -10.36 -9.62
C GLY A 155 21.57 -9.80 -10.97
N SER A 156 20.26 -9.71 -11.21
CA SER A 156 19.72 -9.14 -12.45
C SER A 156 19.93 -7.64 -12.53
N THR A 157 20.12 -7.11 -13.74
CA THR A 157 20.15 -5.66 -13.97
C THR A 157 18.73 -5.10 -13.92
N VAL A 158 18.53 -4.03 -13.17
CA VAL A 158 17.26 -3.29 -13.08
C VAL A 158 17.49 -1.84 -13.46
N THR A 159 16.80 -1.38 -14.49
CA THR A 159 16.77 0.04 -14.88
C THR A 159 15.59 0.72 -14.20
N VAL A 160 15.84 1.88 -13.59
CA VAL A 160 14.81 2.72 -12.97
C VAL A 160 14.82 4.09 -13.65
N GLU A 161 13.73 4.41 -14.32
CA GLU A 161 13.49 5.72 -14.93
C GLU A 161 12.58 6.51 -14.00
N THR A 162 12.98 7.72 -13.59
CA THR A 162 12.18 8.55 -12.67
C THR A 162 11.77 9.86 -13.34
N TRP A 163 10.48 10.17 -13.27
CA TRP A 163 9.91 11.47 -13.57
C TRP A 163 9.46 12.12 -12.26
N SER A 164 9.70 13.41 -12.12
CA SER A 164 9.31 14.17 -10.93
C SER A 164 8.50 15.39 -11.35
N GLY A 165 7.54 15.75 -10.51
CA GLY A 165 6.67 16.90 -10.73
C GLY A 165 5.95 17.29 -9.45
N THR A 166 4.89 18.08 -9.62
CA THR A 166 4.06 18.54 -8.50
C THR A 166 2.58 18.42 -8.85
N ALA A 167 1.75 18.18 -7.84
CA ALA A 167 0.29 18.18 -7.94
C ALA A 167 -0.27 18.88 -6.70
N ASP A 168 -0.97 20.00 -6.85
CA ASP A 168 -1.61 20.71 -5.73
C ASP A 168 -0.71 20.89 -4.48
N GLN A 169 0.54 21.32 -4.70
CA GLN A 169 1.59 21.48 -3.67
C GLN A 169 2.16 20.19 -3.07
N ALA A 170 1.75 19.01 -3.55
CA ALA A 170 2.38 17.73 -3.25
C ALA A 170 3.52 17.44 -4.23
N ALA A 171 4.63 16.91 -3.71
CA ALA A 171 5.70 16.38 -4.55
C ALA A 171 5.26 15.01 -5.10
N VAL A 172 5.36 14.82 -6.40
CA VAL A 172 4.99 13.57 -7.08
C VAL A 172 6.18 13.05 -7.86
N ALA A 173 6.46 11.76 -7.76
CA ALA A 173 7.41 11.05 -8.59
C ALA A 173 6.77 9.80 -9.18
N VAL A 174 6.97 9.58 -10.47
CA VAL A 174 6.62 8.33 -11.15
C VAL A 174 7.90 7.62 -11.51
N ARG A 175 7.99 6.33 -11.24
CA ARG A 175 9.11 5.49 -11.61
C ARG A 175 8.65 4.37 -12.51
N ARG A 176 9.46 4.06 -13.52
CA ARG A 176 9.35 2.81 -14.26
C ARG A 176 10.52 1.92 -13.88
N VAL A 177 10.21 0.78 -13.28
CA VAL A 177 11.18 -0.22 -12.85
C VAL A 177 11.17 -1.35 -13.87
N SER A 178 12.27 -1.49 -14.61
CA SER A 178 12.42 -2.44 -15.71
C SER A 178 13.52 -3.47 -15.38
N PRO A 179 13.18 -4.64 -14.82
CA PRO A 179 14.13 -5.73 -14.68
C PRO A 179 14.47 -6.32 -16.04
N ALA A 180 15.74 -6.71 -16.24
CA ALA A 180 16.16 -7.40 -17.45
C ALA A 180 15.32 -8.67 -17.69
N GLY A 181 14.71 -8.78 -18.87
CA GLY A 181 13.91 -9.95 -19.26
C GLY A 181 12.53 -10.06 -18.61
N SER A 182 12.03 -9.01 -17.94
CA SER A 182 10.68 -8.99 -17.36
C SER A 182 9.91 -7.75 -17.79
N SER A 183 8.57 -7.81 -17.71
CA SER A 183 7.73 -6.64 -17.92
C SER A 183 8.01 -5.57 -16.87
N PRO A 184 8.02 -4.28 -17.27
CA PRO A 184 8.23 -3.20 -16.33
C PRO A 184 7.07 -3.09 -15.35
N THR A 185 7.38 -2.60 -14.16
CA THR A 185 6.39 -2.17 -13.16
C THR A 185 6.48 -0.67 -12.98
N TRP A 186 5.38 -0.05 -12.59
CA TRP A 186 5.31 1.38 -12.36
C TRP A 186 5.16 1.65 -10.88
N GLU A 187 5.88 2.63 -10.35
CA GLU A 187 5.74 3.09 -8.99
C GLU A 187 5.32 4.56 -9.00
N LEU A 188 4.38 4.92 -8.16
CA LEU A 188 3.95 6.30 -7.92
C LEU A 188 4.28 6.64 -6.48
N HIS A 189 4.96 7.75 -6.27
CA HIS A 189 5.22 8.32 -4.96
C HIS A 189 4.63 9.72 -4.90
N CYS A 190 3.76 9.96 -3.94
CA CYS A 190 3.18 11.27 -3.66
C CYS A 190 3.42 11.60 -2.20
N ARG A 191 3.90 12.82 -1.92
CA ARG A 191 4.05 13.32 -0.55
C ARG A 191 3.30 14.64 -0.42
N THR A 192 2.35 14.68 0.50
CA THR A 192 1.53 15.86 0.76
C THR A 192 1.49 16.21 2.24
N ARG A 193 1.46 17.52 2.53
CA ARG A 193 1.34 18.02 3.90
C ARG A 193 -0.08 17.85 4.40
N VAL A 194 -0.22 17.41 5.65
CA VAL A 194 -1.53 17.25 6.28
C VAL A 194 -1.75 18.47 7.17
N ARG A 195 -2.68 19.34 6.78
CA ARG A 195 -3.07 20.48 7.62
C ARG A 195 -3.88 19.96 8.80
N GLY A 196 -3.36 20.08 10.02
CA GLY A 196 -4.16 19.87 11.25
C GLY A 196 -3.61 18.90 12.30
N ALA A 197 -2.41 18.33 12.15
CA ALA A 197 -1.82 17.52 13.22
C ALA A 197 -1.29 18.43 14.35
N ALA A 198 -2.17 18.83 15.26
CA ALA A 198 -1.71 19.32 16.56
C ALA A 198 -0.89 18.20 17.22
N PRO A 199 0.28 18.49 17.83
CA PRO A 199 1.04 17.48 18.53
C PRO A 199 0.17 16.84 19.62
N PRO A 200 0.32 15.54 19.89
CA PRO A 200 -0.35 14.93 21.03
C PRO A 200 0.07 15.71 22.28
N ARG A 201 -0.93 16.18 23.05
CA ARG A 201 -0.64 16.84 24.33
C ARG A 201 0.04 15.82 25.26
N PRO A 202 1.08 16.25 26.01
CA PRO A 202 1.80 15.40 26.95
C PRO A 202 0.89 14.83 28.04
#